data_AF-A0A7S3NAS2-F1
#
_entry.id   AF-A0A7S3NAS2-F1
#
_cell.length_a   1.000
_cell.length_b   1.000
_cell.length_c   1.000
_cell.angle_alpha   90.00
_cell.angle_beta   90.00
_cell.angle_gamma   90.00
#
_symmetry.space_group_name_H-M   'P 1'
#
loop_
_entity.id
_entity.type
_entity.pdbx_description
1 polymer ?
#
loop_
_entity_poly.entity_id
_entity_poly.type
_entity_poly.pdbx_seq_one_letter_code
_entity_poly.pdbx_strand_id
1 'polypeptide(L)'
;ITMSNLNASQLTFLRVGPQLVRVLRVMRVSRLLRLINKHPGLQALIKTIMFSLPSLLNVFSLLMLIFFIFSILGCFIFEGINSGYIIDDFKNFNDFGNAMLMCIRIATGEDWPYIMYDCNNTDSDCIPGKTCGSPYATIYFVSFQVICTFVMLNLFILVILQQFDQYYLAEDNIISKFEKDLLVFKSAWTEFAQSNRCVKMKDSKLVAFFKSMDKPLGMEEDDIKNDNDINKNIVQMDIRADGEGYVYFNELLYK
;
A
#
# COMPACT_ATOMS: atom_id res chain seq x y z
N ILE A 1 -43.30 -16.28 39.37
CA ILE A 1 -42.83 -17.06 38.20
C ILE A 1 -41.32 -16.84 38.14
N THR A 2 -40.57 -17.92 38.33
CA THR A 2 -39.16 -17.96 38.70
C THR A 2 -38.25 -17.33 37.64
N MET A 3 -37.22 -16.61 38.08
CA MET A 3 -36.08 -16.12 37.29
C MET A 3 -35.23 -17.25 36.65
N SER A 4 -35.76 -18.47 36.56
CA SER A 4 -35.02 -19.68 36.17
C SER A 4 -35.06 -19.99 34.67
N ASN A 5 -35.74 -19.17 33.84
CA ASN A 5 -35.94 -19.46 32.41
C ASN A 5 -35.34 -18.42 31.45
N LEU A 6 -34.52 -17.49 31.92
CA LEU A 6 -33.74 -16.63 31.01
C LEU A 6 -32.49 -17.39 30.57
N ASN A 7 -32.55 -18.00 29.39
CA ASN A 7 -31.41 -18.61 28.72
C ASN A 7 -30.23 -17.63 28.69
N ALA A 8 -29.03 -18.12 29.02
CA ALA A 8 -27.79 -17.32 29.06
C ALA A 8 -27.51 -16.56 27.73
N SER A 9 -28.03 -17.05 26.61
CA SER A 9 -27.98 -16.39 25.29
C SER A 9 -28.82 -15.10 25.19
N GLN A 10 -29.94 -15.01 25.90
CA GLN A 10 -30.77 -13.79 25.91
C GLN A 10 -30.18 -12.70 26.81
N LEU A 11 -29.54 -13.08 27.91
CA LEU A 11 -28.84 -12.17 28.82
C LEU A 11 -27.54 -11.60 28.19
N THR A 12 -26.83 -12.39 27.39
CA THR A 12 -25.65 -11.92 26.64
C THR A 12 -26.03 -10.92 25.55
N PHE A 13 -27.12 -11.15 24.81
CA PHE A 13 -27.62 -10.18 23.83
C PHE A 13 -28.01 -8.83 24.46
N LEU A 14 -28.68 -8.84 25.61
CA LEU A 14 -29.03 -7.62 26.36
C LEU A 14 -27.79 -6.87 26.89
N ARG A 15 -26.68 -7.58 27.16
CA ARG A 15 -25.40 -6.98 27.57
C ARG A 15 -24.59 -6.39 26.40
N VAL A 16 -24.64 -7.04 25.24
CA VAL A 16 -23.87 -6.65 24.03
C VAL A 16 -24.60 -5.58 23.20
N GLY A 17 -25.94 -5.57 23.19
CA GLY A 17 -26.76 -4.61 22.44
C GLY A 17 -26.40 -3.13 22.70
N PRO A 18 -26.29 -2.69 23.97
CA PRO A 18 -25.88 -1.32 24.28
C PRO A 18 -24.47 -0.97 23.81
N GLN A 19 -23.52 -1.93 23.80
CA GLN A 19 -22.16 -1.72 23.30
C GLN A 19 -22.14 -1.58 21.77
N LEU A 20 -22.88 -2.43 21.05
CA LEU A 20 -23.03 -2.31 19.60
C LEU A 20 -23.69 -0.98 19.20
N VAL A 21 -24.72 -0.54 19.93
CA VAL A 21 -25.34 0.77 19.71
C VAL A 21 -24.34 1.91 19.95
N ARG A 22 -23.44 1.81 20.94
CA ARG A 22 -22.36 2.80 21.13
C ARG A 22 -21.39 2.81 19.95
N VAL A 23 -20.96 1.65 19.45
CA VAL A 23 -20.08 1.55 18.27
C VAL A 23 -20.78 2.13 17.03
N LEU A 24 -22.05 1.81 16.79
CA LEU A 24 -22.84 2.36 15.68
C LEU A 24 -23.07 3.87 15.79
N ARG A 25 -23.08 4.44 17.00
CA ARG A 25 -23.08 5.90 17.20
C ARG A 25 -21.75 6.52 16.80
N VAL A 26 -20.62 5.89 17.15
CA VAL A 26 -19.27 6.33 16.76
C VAL A 26 -19.08 6.23 15.23
N MET A 27 -19.67 5.23 14.57
CA MET A 27 -19.66 5.12 13.10
C MET A 27 -20.22 6.35 12.38
N ARG A 28 -21.05 7.17 13.03
CA ARG A 28 -21.52 8.44 12.44
C ARG A 28 -20.38 9.45 12.20
N VAL A 29 -19.23 9.29 12.85
CA VAL A 29 -18.01 10.07 12.57
C VAL A 29 -17.52 9.86 11.13
N SER A 30 -17.86 8.74 10.47
CA SER A 30 -17.59 8.51 9.04
C SER A 30 -18.17 9.58 8.10
N ARG A 31 -19.19 10.33 8.53
CA ARG A 31 -19.69 11.49 7.77
C ARG A 31 -18.63 12.59 7.61
N LEU A 32 -17.67 12.69 8.53
CA LEU A 32 -16.51 13.59 8.40
C LEU A 32 -15.54 13.08 7.33
N LEU A 33 -15.37 11.76 7.18
CA LEU A 33 -14.60 11.18 6.08
C LEU A 33 -15.23 11.48 4.71
N ARG A 34 -16.56 11.65 4.64
CA ARG A 34 -17.22 12.13 3.41
C ARG A 34 -16.87 13.59 3.07
N LEU A 35 -16.46 14.41 4.04
CA LEU A 35 -16.01 15.79 3.80
C LEU A 35 -14.69 15.79 3.02
N ILE A 36 -13.88 14.75 3.18
CA ILE A 36 -12.65 14.54 2.42
C ILE A 36 -12.95 14.47 0.92
N ASN A 37 -14.10 13.89 0.55
CA ASN A 37 -14.52 13.82 -0.85
C ASN A 37 -14.93 15.15 -1.46
N LYS A 38 -15.03 16.22 -0.66
CA LYS A 38 -15.33 17.56 -1.16
C LYS A 38 -14.08 18.39 -1.47
N HIS A 39 -12.93 18.03 -0.91
CA HIS A 39 -11.69 18.78 -1.12
C HIS A 39 -10.72 17.99 -2.02
N PRO A 40 -10.50 18.42 -3.28
CA PRO A 40 -9.68 17.67 -4.24
C PRO A 40 -8.24 17.43 -3.72
N GLY A 41 -7.68 18.39 -2.98
CA GLY A 41 -6.35 18.23 -2.37
C GLY A 41 -6.28 17.13 -1.31
N LEU A 42 -7.35 16.91 -0.52
CA LEU A 42 -7.34 15.86 0.52
C LEU A 42 -7.62 14.48 -0.08
N GLN A 43 -8.43 14.43 -1.15
CA GLN A 43 -8.61 13.21 -1.94
C GLN A 43 -7.29 12.75 -2.59
N ALA A 44 -6.48 13.69 -3.09
CA ALA A 44 -5.18 13.37 -3.65
C ALA A 44 -4.28 12.68 -2.61
N LEU A 45 -4.17 13.23 -1.39
CA LEU A 45 -3.37 12.64 -0.31
C LEU A 45 -3.83 11.22 0.05
N ILE A 46 -5.14 11.00 0.23
CA ILE A 46 -5.66 9.66 0.54
C ILE A 46 -5.39 8.68 -0.59
N LYS A 47 -5.57 9.08 -1.85
CA LYS A 47 -5.29 8.23 -3.01
C LYS A 47 -3.81 7.83 -3.04
N THR A 48 -2.89 8.75 -2.75
CA THR A 48 -1.47 8.45 -2.66
C THR A 48 -1.17 7.44 -1.55
N ILE A 49 -1.75 7.62 -0.36
CA ILE A 49 -1.60 6.66 0.75
C ILE A 49 -2.13 5.27 0.35
N MET A 50 -3.32 5.20 -0.25
CA MET A 50 -3.90 3.91 -0.69
C MET A 50 -3.07 3.24 -1.78
N PHE A 51 -2.43 4.01 -2.67
CA PHE A 51 -1.56 3.46 -3.71
C PHE A 51 -0.23 2.92 -3.14
N SER A 52 0.30 3.55 -2.08
CA SER A 52 1.52 3.07 -1.39
C SER A 52 1.29 1.87 -0.47
N LEU A 53 0.04 1.64 -0.04
CA LEU A 53 -0.30 0.61 0.96
C LEU A 53 0.04 -0.83 0.52
N PRO A 54 -0.23 -1.29 -0.71
CA PRO A 54 0.03 -2.68 -1.11
C PRO A 54 1.51 -3.06 -1.00
N SER A 55 2.40 -2.15 -1.40
CA SER A 55 3.85 -2.39 -1.31
C SER A 55 4.33 -2.45 0.14
N LEU A 56 3.76 -1.60 1.01
CA LEU A 56 4.02 -1.60 2.45
C LEU A 56 3.58 -2.91 3.12
N LEU A 57 2.46 -3.50 2.68
CA LEU A 57 1.92 -4.73 3.28
C LEU A 57 2.89 -5.92 3.19
N ASN A 58 3.72 -6.01 2.15
CA ASN A 58 4.70 -7.09 2.03
C ASN A 58 5.74 -7.04 3.15
N VAL A 59 6.32 -5.87 3.43
CA VAL A 59 7.29 -5.72 4.53
C VAL A 59 6.61 -5.74 5.89
N PHE A 60 5.43 -5.14 6.00
CA PHE A 60 4.64 -5.22 7.21
C PHE A 60 4.27 -6.67 7.57
N SER A 61 4.01 -7.52 6.58
CA SER A 61 3.75 -8.95 6.83
C SER A 61 4.95 -9.69 7.41
N LEU A 62 6.17 -9.35 6.96
CA LEU A 62 7.41 -9.86 7.56
C LEU A 62 7.57 -9.39 9.02
N LEU A 63 7.29 -8.11 9.30
CA LEU A 63 7.31 -7.59 10.67
C LEU A 63 6.28 -8.31 11.56
N MET A 64 5.07 -8.54 11.07
CA MET A 64 4.03 -9.28 11.79
C MET A 64 4.41 -10.74 12.03
N LEU A 65 5.13 -11.38 11.11
CA LEU A 65 5.67 -12.72 11.32
C LEU A 65 6.71 -12.75 12.46
N ILE A 66 7.58 -11.74 12.53
CA ILE A 66 8.54 -11.60 13.63
C ILE A 66 7.78 -11.42 14.95
N PHE A 67 6.78 -10.54 15.00
CA PHE A 67 5.96 -10.36 16.20
C PHE A 67 5.26 -11.66 16.59
N PHE A 68 4.74 -12.42 15.64
CA PHE A 68 4.11 -13.71 15.90
C PHE A 68 5.07 -14.70 16.56
N ILE A 69 6.28 -14.86 16.01
CA ILE A 69 7.30 -15.77 16.54
C ILE A 69 7.71 -15.36 17.95
N PHE A 70 8.01 -14.07 18.15
CA PHE A 70 8.40 -13.56 19.45
C PHE A 70 7.26 -13.61 20.47
N SER A 71 6.01 -13.37 20.06
CA SER A 71 4.86 -13.49 20.96
C SER A 71 4.72 -14.89 21.53
N ILE A 72 4.82 -15.92 20.69
CA ILE A 72 4.76 -17.33 21.15
C ILE A 72 5.94 -17.66 22.06
N LEU A 73 7.15 -17.21 21.68
CA LEU A 73 8.34 -17.41 22.50
C LEU A 73 8.20 -16.71 23.86
N GLY A 74 7.69 -15.49 23.89
CA GLY A 74 7.42 -14.71 25.09
C GLY A 74 6.38 -15.39 25.99
N CYS A 75 5.31 -15.94 25.42
CA CYS A 75 4.35 -16.76 26.16
C CYS A 75 5.02 -17.96 26.82
N PHE A 76 5.92 -18.64 26.11
CA PHE A 76 6.61 -19.81 26.67
C PHE A 76 7.62 -19.46 27.78
N ILE A 77 8.33 -18.34 27.65
CA ILE A 77 9.40 -17.98 28.59
C ILE A 77 8.88 -17.20 29.82
N PHE A 78 7.87 -16.36 29.63
CA PHE A 78 7.38 -15.42 30.66
C PHE A 78 5.97 -15.74 31.14
N GLU A 79 5.52 -16.98 30.96
CA GLU A 79 4.23 -17.45 31.47
C GLU A 79 4.15 -17.27 33.00
N GLY A 80 3.04 -16.71 33.47
CA GLY A 80 2.76 -16.54 34.89
C GLY A 80 3.29 -15.23 35.49
N ILE A 81 3.99 -14.38 34.74
CA ILE A 81 4.36 -13.04 35.23
C ILE A 81 3.15 -12.12 35.10
N ASN A 82 2.59 -11.71 36.25
CA ASN A 82 1.35 -10.94 36.35
C ASN A 82 1.50 -9.62 37.11
N SER A 83 2.66 -9.36 37.68
CA SER A 83 2.88 -8.17 38.48
C SER A 83 4.31 -7.69 38.31
N GLY A 84 4.46 -6.44 37.93
CA GLY A 84 5.72 -5.74 37.80
C GLY A 84 5.52 -4.24 37.91
N TYR A 85 6.54 -3.47 37.52
CA TYR A 85 6.41 -2.02 37.39
C TYR A 85 5.50 -1.63 36.21
N ILE A 86 5.62 -2.33 35.08
CA ILE A 86 4.80 -2.15 33.88
C ILE A 86 3.83 -3.31 33.70
N ILE A 87 4.25 -4.53 34.04
CA ILE A 87 3.45 -5.74 33.83
C ILE A 87 2.25 -5.76 34.77
N ASP A 88 1.07 -5.97 34.20
CA ASP A 88 -0.20 -6.07 34.92
C ASP A 88 -1.08 -7.19 34.32
N ASP A 89 -2.29 -7.37 34.88
CA ASP A 89 -3.26 -8.39 34.45
C ASP A 89 -3.66 -8.30 32.96
N PHE A 90 -3.44 -7.15 32.30
CA PHE A 90 -3.75 -6.92 30.89
C PHE A 90 -2.49 -6.75 30.01
N LYS A 91 -1.35 -6.42 30.60
CA LYS A 91 -0.06 -6.18 29.95
C LYS A 91 0.93 -7.27 30.36
N ASN A 92 0.72 -8.46 29.86
CA ASN A 92 1.54 -9.63 30.18
C ASN A 92 1.75 -10.52 28.95
N PHE A 93 2.46 -11.62 29.16
CA PHE A 93 2.75 -12.62 28.15
C PHE A 93 1.94 -13.91 28.34
N ASN A 94 0.90 -13.96 29.18
CA ASN A 94 0.17 -15.21 29.42
C ASN A 94 -0.67 -15.66 28.24
N ASP A 95 -1.31 -14.69 27.56
CA ASP A 95 -2.13 -14.94 26.39
C ASP A 95 -1.41 -14.45 25.14
N PHE A 96 -1.53 -15.21 24.04
CA PHE A 96 -0.96 -14.82 22.75
C PHE A 96 -1.40 -13.41 22.31
N GLY A 97 -2.67 -13.04 22.56
CA GLY A 97 -3.18 -11.71 22.23
C GLY A 97 -2.49 -10.59 23.01
N ASN A 98 -2.28 -10.78 24.32
CA ASN A 98 -1.58 -9.81 25.17
C ASN A 98 -0.10 -9.76 24.81
N ALA A 99 0.55 -10.92 24.57
CA ALA A 99 1.93 -11.00 24.12
C ALA A 99 2.16 -10.28 22.78
N MET A 100 1.22 -10.38 21.84
CA MET A 100 1.26 -9.64 20.57
C MET A 100 1.17 -8.13 20.79
N LEU A 101 0.27 -7.66 21.66
CA LEU A 101 0.16 -6.25 22.02
C LEU A 101 1.43 -5.75 22.73
N MET A 102 2.03 -6.57 23.59
CA MET A 102 3.31 -6.27 24.23
C MET A 102 4.44 -6.16 23.21
N CYS A 103 4.52 -7.08 22.24
CA CYS A 103 5.50 -6.99 21.15
C CYS A 103 5.34 -5.71 20.33
N ILE A 104 4.10 -5.28 20.04
CA ILE A 104 3.82 -4.01 19.36
C ILE A 104 4.33 -2.81 20.18
N ARG A 105 4.04 -2.79 21.49
CA ARG A 105 4.52 -1.73 22.41
C ARG A 105 6.04 -1.67 22.49
N ILE A 106 6.68 -2.83 22.56
CA ILE A 106 8.14 -2.91 22.63
C ILE A 106 8.75 -2.45 21.29
N ALA A 107 8.16 -2.84 20.16
CA ALA A 107 8.64 -2.47 18.83
C ALA A 107 8.58 -0.94 18.57
N THR A 108 7.66 -0.22 19.21
CA THR A 108 7.64 1.26 19.18
C THR A 108 8.69 1.90 20.10
N GLY A 109 9.41 1.09 20.89
CA GLY A 109 10.42 1.54 21.85
C GLY A 109 9.85 2.01 23.19
N GLU A 110 8.56 1.77 23.45
CA GLU A 110 7.90 2.24 24.67
C GLU A 110 8.18 1.28 25.84
N ASP A 111 8.80 1.79 26.91
CA ASP A 111 9.05 1.11 28.19
C ASP A 111 9.77 -0.25 28.12
N TRP A 112 10.35 -0.60 26.97
CA TRP A 112 10.99 -1.91 26.78
C TRP A 112 12.07 -2.27 27.82
N PRO A 113 12.89 -1.33 28.36
CA PRO A 113 13.86 -1.67 29.39
C PRO A 113 13.18 -2.04 30.72
N TYR A 114 12.05 -1.40 31.05
CA TYR A 114 11.29 -1.69 32.26
C TYR A 114 10.53 -3.01 32.14
N ILE A 115 9.97 -3.30 30.97
CA ILE A 115 9.34 -4.61 30.69
C ILE A 115 10.38 -5.72 30.79
N MET A 116 11.59 -5.50 30.23
CA MET A 116 12.71 -6.43 30.37
C MET A 116 13.11 -6.61 31.84
N TYR A 117 13.18 -5.53 32.62
CA TYR A 117 13.50 -5.59 34.04
C TYR A 117 12.48 -6.43 34.82
N ASP A 118 11.18 -6.21 34.61
CA ASP A 118 10.10 -6.99 35.23
C ASP A 118 10.21 -8.47 34.88
N CYS A 119 10.54 -8.80 33.63
CA CYS A 119 10.72 -10.18 33.16
C CYS A 119 12.05 -10.83 33.58
N ASN A 120 13.03 -10.07 34.05
CA ASN A 120 14.37 -10.54 34.42
C ASN A 120 14.55 -10.69 35.94
N ASN A 121 13.51 -10.45 36.74
CA ASN A 121 13.61 -10.52 38.19
C ASN A 121 13.80 -11.97 38.67
N THR A 122 15.04 -12.34 38.99
CA THR A 122 15.42 -13.64 39.55
C THR A 122 15.79 -13.57 41.03
N ASP A 123 15.43 -12.49 41.72
CA ASP A 123 15.77 -12.31 43.13
C ASP A 123 15.05 -13.34 44.01
N SER A 124 15.63 -13.65 45.18
CA SER A 124 15.06 -14.61 46.14
C SER A 124 13.69 -14.21 46.68
N ASP A 125 13.35 -12.91 46.57
CA ASP A 125 12.08 -12.35 47.04
C ASP A 125 10.97 -12.42 45.96
N CYS A 126 11.24 -13.04 44.82
CA CYS A 126 10.25 -13.21 43.77
C CYS A 126 9.16 -14.22 44.18
N ILE A 127 7.91 -13.95 43.79
CA ILE A 127 6.76 -14.82 44.03
C ILE A 127 6.58 -15.72 42.80
N PRO A 128 6.69 -17.05 42.92
CA PRO A 128 6.49 -17.97 41.81
C PRO A 128 5.12 -17.78 41.17
N GLY A 129 5.07 -17.65 39.84
CA GLY A 129 3.82 -17.42 39.11
C GLY A 129 3.19 -16.04 39.33
N LYS A 130 3.97 -15.05 39.78
CA LYS A 130 3.57 -13.63 39.77
C LYS A 130 4.69 -12.68 39.36
N THR A 131 5.85 -12.78 39.98
CA THR A 131 6.97 -11.83 39.79
C THR A 131 8.31 -12.48 39.47
N CYS A 132 8.42 -13.82 39.57
CA CYS A 132 9.62 -14.53 39.17
C CYS A 132 9.74 -14.55 37.64
N GLY A 133 10.80 -13.90 37.16
CA GLY A 133 11.18 -13.84 35.77
C GLY A 133 12.10 -14.97 35.33
N SER A 134 12.73 -14.77 34.18
CA SER A 134 13.68 -15.70 33.58
C SER A 134 14.98 -15.00 33.24
N PRO A 135 16.16 -15.60 33.49
CA PRO A 135 17.45 -15.01 33.11
C PRO A 135 17.62 -14.86 31.59
N TYR A 136 16.77 -15.52 30.79
CA TYR A 136 16.74 -15.38 29.34
C TYR A 136 16.00 -14.11 28.86
N ALA A 137 15.44 -13.31 29.79
CA ALA A 137 14.76 -12.06 29.45
C ALA A 137 15.66 -11.09 28.68
N THR A 138 16.87 -10.85 29.16
CA THR A 138 17.78 -9.88 28.54
C THR A 138 18.06 -10.23 27.07
N ILE A 139 18.37 -11.50 26.76
CA ILE A 139 18.65 -11.91 25.39
C ILE A 139 17.40 -11.86 24.50
N TYR A 140 16.23 -12.19 25.04
CA TYR A 140 14.95 -12.09 24.33
C TYR A 140 14.65 -10.64 23.92
N PHE A 141 14.63 -9.70 24.87
CA PHE A 141 14.23 -8.31 24.59
C PHE A 141 15.27 -7.56 23.77
N VAL A 142 16.57 -7.75 24.03
CA VAL A 142 17.63 -7.09 23.25
C VAL A 142 17.65 -7.59 21.81
N SER A 143 17.55 -8.92 21.59
CA SER A 143 17.50 -9.46 20.22
C SER A 143 16.25 -9.01 19.46
N PHE A 144 15.08 -9.01 20.13
CA PHE A 144 13.85 -8.50 19.54
C PHE A 144 13.97 -7.03 19.13
N GLN A 145 14.51 -6.18 20.02
CA GLN A 145 14.66 -4.75 19.76
C GLN A 145 15.60 -4.46 18.58
N VAL A 146 16.73 -5.17 18.50
CA VAL A 146 17.69 -5.04 17.39
C VAL A 146 17.04 -5.47 16.07
N ILE A 147 16.37 -6.63 16.05
CA ILE A 147 15.71 -7.15 14.84
C ILE A 147 14.59 -6.20 14.40
N CYS A 148 13.74 -5.73 15.31
CA CYS A 148 12.65 -4.81 14.98
C CYS A 148 13.19 -3.48 14.45
N THR A 149 14.22 -2.91 15.08
CA THR A 149 14.82 -1.65 14.62
C THR A 149 15.42 -1.81 13.22
N PHE A 150 16.09 -2.93 12.94
CA PHE A 150 16.63 -3.23 11.61
C PHE A 150 15.53 -3.35 10.54
N VAL A 151 14.46 -4.07 10.84
CA VAL A 151 13.32 -4.22 9.92
C VAL A 151 12.61 -2.89 9.69
N MET A 152 12.41 -2.09 10.73
CA MET A 152 11.81 -0.75 10.63
C MET A 152 12.66 0.20 9.78
N LEU A 153 13.98 0.15 9.91
CA LEU A 153 14.89 0.92 9.06
C LEU A 153 14.81 0.46 7.60
N ASN A 154 14.74 -0.85 7.34
CA ASN A 154 14.55 -1.38 5.99
C ASN A 154 13.20 -0.99 5.39
N LEU A 155 12.13 -0.93 6.21
CA LEU A 155 10.82 -0.42 5.78
C LEU A 155 10.92 1.04 5.37
N PHE A 156 11.58 1.87 6.17
CA PHE A 156 11.78 3.28 5.86
C PHE A 156 12.56 3.48 4.54
N ILE A 157 13.65 2.73 4.34
CA ILE A 157 14.42 2.76 3.08
C ILE A 157 13.53 2.35 1.91
N LEU A 158 12.76 1.27 2.04
CA LEU A 158 11.86 0.81 0.98
C LEU A 158 10.83 1.88 0.60
N VAL A 159 10.21 2.53 1.58
CA VAL A 159 9.23 3.60 1.33
C VAL A 159 9.86 4.76 0.56
N ILE A 160 11.07 5.17 0.95
CA ILE A 160 11.79 6.23 0.24
C ILE A 160 12.13 5.81 -1.19
N LEU A 161 12.63 4.60 -1.40
CA LEU A 161 12.95 4.10 -2.74
C LEU A 161 11.70 4.02 -3.62
N GLN A 162 10.59 3.54 -3.09
CA GLN A 162 9.33 3.49 -3.82
C GLN A 162 8.82 4.89 -4.18
N GLN A 163 8.94 5.85 -3.26
CA GLN A 163 8.60 7.25 -3.52
C GLN A 163 9.54 7.85 -4.57
N PHE A 164 10.83 7.51 -4.52
CA PHE A 164 11.81 7.94 -5.50
C PHE A 164 11.47 7.41 -6.90
N ASP A 165 11.20 6.11 -7.02
CA ASP A 165 10.78 5.47 -8.28
C ASP A 165 9.49 6.08 -8.82
N GLN A 166 8.50 6.35 -7.95
CA GLN A 166 7.22 6.89 -8.38
C GLN A 166 7.29 8.36 -8.84
N TYR A 167 8.18 9.17 -8.27
CA TYR A 167 8.20 10.62 -8.56
C TYR A 167 9.34 11.03 -9.49
N TYR A 168 10.52 10.43 -9.37
CA TYR A 168 11.66 10.75 -10.22
C TYR A 168 11.71 9.85 -11.45
N LEU A 169 11.44 8.55 -11.31
CA LEU A 169 11.46 7.65 -12.47
C LEU A 169 10.15 7.63 -13.25
N ALA A 170 9.01 8.14 -12.76
CA ALA A 170 7.75 8.08 -13.52
C ALA A 170 7.60 9.17 -14.59
N GLU A 171 8.19 10.35 -14.40
CA GLU A 171 8.25 11.40 -15.43
C GLU A 171 9.29 11.07 -16.51
N ASP A 172 10.40 10.42 -16.13
CA ASP A 172 11.46 9.97 -17.04
C ASP A 172 11.34 8.50 -17.49
N ASN A 173 10.32 7.76 -17.05
CA ASN A 173 10.16 6.36 -17.46
C ASN A 173 9.78 6.34 -18.94
N ILE A 174 10.73 5.96 -19.78
CA ILE A 174 10.53 5.80 -21.22
C ILE A 174 9.31 4.90 -21.49
N ILE A 175 9.08 3.89 -20.65
CA ILE A 175 7.96 2.95 -20.76
C ILE A 175 6.60 3.63 -20.44
N SER A 176 6.51 4.42 -19.36
CA SER A 176 5.25 5.09 -18.99
C SER A 176 4.90 6.20 -19.98
N LYS A 177 5.92 6.92 -20.48
CA LYS A 177 5.79 7.90 -21.54
C LYS A 177 5.33 7.24 -22.85
N PHE A 178 5.99 6.14 -23.24
CA PHE A 178 5.59 5.35 -24.40
C PHE A 178 4.16 4.79 -24.27
N GLU A 179 3.75 4.35 -23.09
CA GLU A 179 2.38 3.84 -22.88
C GLU A 179 1.34 4.95 -23.05
N LYS A 180 1.59 6.14 -22.50
CA LYS A 180 0.74 7.32 -22.71
C LYS A 180 0.68 7.72 -24.18
N ASP A 181 1.84 7.78 -24.82
CA ASP A 181 1.97 8.15 -26.23
C ASP A 181 1.26 7.13 -27.14
N LEU A 182 1.41 5.83 -26.86
CA LEU A 182 0.74 4.74 -27.57
C LEU A 182 -0.79 4.80 -27.44
N LEU A 183 -1.31 5.21 -26.28
CA LEU A 183 -2.75 5.37 -26.07
C LEU A 183 -3.31 6.51 -26.92
N VAL A 184 -2.63 7.66 -26.96
CA VAL A 184 -2.98 8.79 -27.83
C VAL A 184 -2.98 8.35 -29.29
N PHE A 185 -1.89 7.70 -29.73
CA PHE A 185 -1.76 7.17 -31.08
C PHE A 185 -2.89 6.19 -31.46
N LYS A 186 -3.24 5.23 -30.59
CA LYS A 186 -4.34 4.28 -30.80
C LYS A 186 -5.71 4.96 -30.88
N SER A 187 -5.95 5.96 -30.04
CA SER A 187 -7.22 6.71 -30.06
C SER A 187 -7.41 7.46 -31.37
N ALA A 188 -6.39 8.20 -31.82
CA ALA A 188 -6.40 8.88 -33.12
C ALA A 188 -6.54 7.87 -34.27
N TRP A 189 -5.83 6.73 -34.21
CA TRP A 189 -5.86 5.73 -35.28
C TRP A 189 -7.25 5.14 -35.47
N THR A 190 -7.97 4.95 -34.36
CA THR A 190 -9.32 4.38 -34.38
C THR A 190 -10.30 5.26 -35.16
N GLU A 191 -10.16 6.59 -35.10
CA GLU A 191 -11.00 7.53 -35.84
C GLU A 191 -10.86 7.37 -37.36
N PHE A 192 -9.63 7.23 -37.86
CA PHE A 192 -9.35 7.17 -39.30
C PHE A 192 -9.43 5.76 -39.89
N ALA A 193 -9.19 4.72 -39.08
CA ALA A 193 -9.15 3.32 -39.51
C ALA A 193 -10.42 2.52 -39.16
N GLN A 194 -11.46 3.16 -38.62
CA GLN A 194 -12.74 2.52 -38.24
C GLN A 194 -13.35 1.71 -39.39
N SER A 195 -13.29 2.24 -40.62
CA SER A 195 -13.84 1.59 -41.82
C SER A 195 -13.16 0.25 -42.16
N ASN A 196 -11.91 0.06 -41.74
CA ASN A 196 -11.06 -1.08 -42.10
C ASN A 196 -10.74 -1.96 -40.88
N ARG A 197 -11.66 -2.00 -39.88
CA ARG A 197 -11.48 -2.75 -38.63
C ARG A 197 -10.23 -2.36 -37.84
N CYS A 198 -9.78 -1.12 -37.95
CA CYS A 198 -8.59 -0.58 -37.27
C CYS A 198 -7.26 -1.27 -37.62
N VAL A 199 -7.20 -2.06 -38.69
CA VAL A 199 -5.96 -2.76 -39.11
C VAL A 199 -5.11 -1.90 -40.05
N LYS A 200 -5.77 -1.16 -40.96
CA LYS A 200 -5.11 -0.40 -42.03
C LYS A 200 -5.81 0.92 -42.36
N MET A 201 -5.03 1.92 -42.76
CA MET A 201 -5.49 3.26 -43.16
C MET A 201 -5.00 3.57 -44.58
N LYS A 202 -5.74 4.39 -45.35
CA LYS A 202 -5.25 4.87 -46.65
C LYS A 202 -4.17 5.93 -46.46
N ASP A 203 -3.14 5.89 -47.29
CA ASP A 203 -2.03 6.86 -47.36
C ASP A 203 -2.51 8.33 -47.42
N SER A 204 -3.55 8.62 -48.19
CA SER A 204 -4.19 9.94 -48.33
C SER A 204 -4.72 10.53 -47.02
N LYS A 205 -4.97 9.70 -46.01
CA LYS A 205 -5.45 10.14 -44.69
C LYS A 205 -4.31 10.33 -43.67
N LEU A 206 -3.08 9.96 -44.03
CA LEU A 206 -1.94 9.97 -43.12
C LEU A 206 -1.58 11.39 -42.65
N VAL A 207 -1.67 12.38 -43.54
CA VAL A 207 -1.48 13.80 -43.20
C VAL A 207 -2.51 14.27 -42.18
N ALA A 208 -3.79 13.93 -42.39
CA ALA A 208 -4.87 14.30 -41.47
C ALA A 208 -4.73 13.61 -40.10
N PHE A 209 -4.22 12.37 -40.08
CA PHE A 209 -3.94 11.61 -38.87
C PHE A 209 -2.81 12.24 -38.03
N PHE A 210 -1.69 12.64 -38.64
CA PHE A 210 -0.63 13.32 -37.90
C PHE A 210 -1.03 14.73 -37.43
N LYS A 211 -1.96 15.39 -38.13
CA LYS A 211 -2.53 16.68 -37.70
C LYS A 211 -3.52 16.55 -36.53
N SER A 212 -4.09 15.38 -36.29
CA SER A 212 -5.04 15.18 -35.18
C SER A 212 -4.37 14.89 -33.84
N MET A 213 -3.03 14.82 -33.81
CA MET A 213 -2.24 14.56 -32.60
C MET A 213 -1.35 15.76 -32.29
N ASP A 214 -1.08 16.01 -31.00
CA ASP A 214 -0.16 17.05 -30.55
C ASP A 214 1.28 16.51 -30.42
N LYS A 215 2.27 17.41 -30.27
CA LYS A 215 3.65 17.01 -29.92
C LYS A 215 3.66 16.18 -28.63
N PRO A 216 4.50 15.12 -28.52
CA PRO A 216 5.63 14.76 -29.39
C PRO A 216 5.29 13.84 -30.58
N LEU A 217 4.06 13.35 -30.71
CA LEU A 217 3.66 12.35 -31.71
C LEU A 217 3.14 12.96 -33.02
N GLY A 218 2.47 14.11 -32.93
CA GLY A 218 2.00 14.87 -34.07
C GLY A 218 2.90 16.06 -34.41
N MET A 219 2.39 16.99 -35.21
CA MET A 219 3.17 18.12 -35.73
C MET A 219 2.86 19.44 -35.01
N GLU A 220 3.76 20.42 -35.13
CA GLU A 220 3.63 21.73 -34.47
C GLU A 220 2.50 22.57 -35.09
N GLU A 221 1.82 23.42 -34.30
CA GLU A 221 0.75 24.29 -34.82
C GLU A 221 1.20 25.20 -35.98
N ASP A 222 2.50 25.54 -36.02
CA ASP A 222 3.10 26.32 -37.11
C ASP A 222 3.31 25.52 -38.41
N ASP A 223 3.51 24.19 -38.32
CA ASP A 223 3.62 23.28 -39.48
C ASP A 223 2.26 23.00 -40.13
N ILE A 224 1.14 23.19 -39.40
CA ILE A 224 -0.23 22.97 -39.90
C ILE A 224 -0.54 23.85 -41.11
N LYS A 225 0.15 24.99 -41.25
CA LYS A 225 -0.06 25.97 -42.34
C LYS A 225 0.57 25.56 -43.66
N ASN A 226 1.51 24.60 -43.69
CA ASN A 226 2.26 24.26 -44.88
C ASN A 226 2.24 22.74 -45.15
N ASP A 227 1.23 22.28 -45.89
CA ASP A 227 1.03 20.86 -46.24
C ASP A 227 2.27 20.21 -46.92
N ASN A 228 3.12 21.01 -47.56
CA ASN A 228 4.34 20.55 -48.22
C ASN A 228 5.43 20.10 -47.25
N ASP A 229 5.58 20.77 -46.09
CA ASP A 229 6.60 20.42 -45.09
C ASP A 229 6.19 19.13 -44.35
N ILE A 230 4.89 18.96 -44.10
CA ILE A 230 4.32 17.74 -43.53
C ILE A 230 4.55 16.54 -44.45
N ASN A 231 4.27 16.69 -45.75
CA ASN A 231 4.51 15.63 -46.72
C ASN A 231 6.00 15.27 -46.80
N LYS A 232 6.89 16.24 -46.70
CA LYS A 232 8.35 16.00 -46.69
C LYS A 232 8.77 15.18 -45.46
N ASN A 233 8.24 15.51 -44.28
CA ASN A 233 8.52 14.77 -43.04
C ASN A 233 7.96 13.34 -43.09
N ILE A 234 6.74 13.16 -43.61
CA ILE A 234 6.13 11.82 -43.79
C ILE A 234 6.93 10.97 -44.79
N VAL A 235 7.42 11.57 -45.88
CA VAL A 235 8.26 10.87 -46.86
C VAL A 235 9.61 10.48 -46.25
N GLN A 236 10.17 11.30 -45.35
CA GLN A 236 11.40 10.97 -44.62
C GLN A 236 11.23 9.78 -43.66
N MET A 237 10.00 9.50 -43.18
CA MET A 237 9.71 8.35 -42.32
C MET A 237 9.77 7.00 -43.08
N ASP A 238 9.88 7.01 -44.41
CA ASP A 238 9.97 5.80 -45.25
C ASP A 238 8.84 4.80 -44.93
N ILE A 239 7.60 5.32 -44.88
CA ILE A 239 6.39 4.54 -44.63
C ILE A 239 6.01 3.83 -45.94
N ARG A 240 5.96 2.50 -45.90
CA ARG A 240 5.61 1.70 -47.07
C ARG A 240 4.09 1.54 -47.14
N ALA A 241 3.50 1.96 -48.25
CA ALA A 241 2.13 1.62 -48.59
C ALA A 241 2.11 0.34 -49.44
N ASP A 242 1.10 -0.51 -49.23
CA ASP A 242 0.83 -1.66 -50.09
C ASP A 242 0.43 -1.19 -51.52
N GLY A 243 0.42 -2.09 -52.51
CA GLY A 243 0.07 -1.77 -53.90
C GLY A 243 -1.33 -1.16 -54.10
N GLU A 244 -2.20 -1.26 -53.09
CA GLU A 244 -3.53 -0.64 -53.04
C GLU A 244 -3.57 0.70 -52.27
N GLY A 245 -2.43 1.22 -51.80
CA GLY A 245 -2.32 2.49 -51.06
C GLY A 245 -2.70 2.41 -49.58
N TYR A 246 -2.56 1.24 -48.95
CA TYR A 246 -2.85 1.06 -47.52
C TYR A 246 -1.58 0.98 -46.67
N VAL A 247 -1.62 1.61 -45.50
CA VAL A 247 -0.58 1.56 -44.45
C VAL A 247 -1.12 0.75 -43.27
N TYR A 248 -0.30 -0.14 -42.73
CA TYR A 248 -0.67 -1.01 -41.60
C TYR A 248 -0.29 -0.40 -40.26
N PHE A 249 -1.12 -0.62 -39.24
CA PHE A 249 -0.92 -0.08 -37.89
C PHE A 249 0.47 -0.43 -37.30
N ASN A 250 0.86 -1.70 -37.40
CA ASN A 250 2.13 -2.17 -36.84
C ASN A 250 3.32 -1.53 -37.56
N GLU A 251 3.26 -1.41 -38.89
CA GLU A 251 4.35 -0.81 -39.67
C GLU A 251 4.53 0.67 -39.34
N LEU A 252 3.41 1.40 -39.17
CA LEU A 252 3.46 2.81 -38.80
C LEU A 252 3.94 3.01 -37.35
N LEU A 253 3.53 2.15 -36.41
CA LEU A 253 3.91 2.27 -35.00
C LEU A 253 5.41 2.02 -34.75
N TYR A 254 6.07 1.23 -35.59
CA TYR A 254 7.51 0.96 -35.49
C TYR A 254 8.40 2.05 -36.09
N LYS A 255 7.82 2.99 -36.85
CA LYS A 255 8.53 4.08 -37.52
C LYS A 255 8.49 5.34 -36.67
#